data_AF-A0A7Y0BPI9-F1
#
_entry.id   AF-A0A7Y0BPI9-F1
#
_cell.length_a   1.000
_cell.length_b   1.000
_cell.length_c   1.000
_cell.angle_alpha   90.00
_cell.angle_beta   90.00
_cell.angle_gamma   90.00
#
_symmetry.space_group_name_H-M   'P 1'
#
loop_
_entity.id
_entity.type
_entity.pdbx_description
1 polymer ?
#
loop_
_entity_poly.entity_id
_entity_poly.type
_entity_poly.pdbx_seq_one_letter_code
_entity_poly.pdbx_strand_id
1 'polypeptide(L)'
;MNETGESRRRAPWPLLLLIAVLVVLAAGFGVRSWRQHHQGPPDPDPVAIRPWFGPKTAAEAIVLADSQITGARERIERGQKDWLHLEILGDTLVGRYRLTGRWDDLAEADRTLTEALALAEYPAGPSLSRAALSNTLHRLPEVETTLARFDAQAAKPLPDEASSALALRGDVAMQRGDYAAARDLYGKAEAAANNAGLALRQSMLALRTGDPELARRRVNAVLRGKRLTRQALQTAALQRATIAYATGDWATAGRWVRWADAVFPGQWLAQAFVAQQAAVEGRADEAVHRYTDLANRSNAPEVMDALAHLLRLQGRRDASNVWAARAGTLWARRVAALPTAAYAHAAEHELAVGNPARALDLARKDAALRPHGATLALLARAQLLTGDAKAALATIERAEKGGWRSALLLMQKAEALDALGRDGEAQAARNAALAINPHAADPAARYVWFGHD
;
A
#
# COMPACT_ATOMS: atom_id res chain seq x y z
N MET A 1 80.40 -28.82 7.72
CA MET A 1 79.58 -28.28 6.62
C MET A 1 78.28 -27.74 7.21
N ASN A 2 78.20 -26.42 7.25
CA ASN A 2 77.03 -25.52 7.38
C ASN A 2 75.93 -25.82 8.40
N GLU A 3 76.09 -25.27 9.61
CA GLU A 3 74.97 -24.79 10.43
C GLU A 3 74.53 -23.41 9.91
N THR A 4 73.38 -23.34 9.23
CA THR A 4 72.75 -22.08 8.84
C THR A 4 71.77 -21.65 9.93
N GLY A 5 72.17 -20.65 10.71
CA GLY A 5 71.31 -19.97 11.68
C GLY A 5 70.28 -19.08 10.98
N GLU A 6 69.02 -19.53 10.94
CA GLU A 6 67.88 -18.69 10.55
C GLU A 6 67.45 -17.80 11.72
N SER A 7 67.95 -16.55 11.73
CA SER A 7 67.38 -15.50 12.58
C SER A 7 65.98 -15.14 12.04
N ARG A 8 64.93 -15.73 12.62
CA ARG A 8 63.54 -15.31 12.38
C ARG A 8 63.34 -13.92 12.98
N ARG A 9 63.48 -12.88 12.15
CA ARG A 9 63.10 -11.50 12.48
C ARG A 9 61.59 -11.46 12.75
N ARG A 10 61.19 -11.58 14.01
CA ARG A 10 59.82 -11.32 14.44
C ARG A 10 59.53 -9.84 14.21
N ALA A 11 58.49 -9.53 13.45
CA ALA A 11 58.04 -8.16 13.28
C ALA A 11 57.83 -7.53 14.67
N PRO A 12 58.32 -6.31 14.92
CA PRO A 12 58.16 -5.69 16.22
C PRO A 12 56.67 -5.53 16.50
N TRP A 13 56.23 -6.00 17.67
CA TRP A 13 54.86 -5.92 18.18
C TRP A 13 54.10 -4.61 17.86
N PRO A 14 54.70 -3.41 17.96
CA PRO A 14 54.03 -2.16 17.56
C PRO A 14 53.61 -2.10 16.09
N LEU A 15 54.35 -2.74 15.16
CA LEU A 15 54.00 -2.80 13.75
C LEU A 15 52.78 -3.69 13.51
N LEU A 16 52.68 -4.81 14.22
CA LEU A 16 51.52 -5.71 14.15
C LEU A 16 50.25 -5.04 14.69
N LEU A 17 50.37 -4.26 15.78
CA LEU A 17 49.26 -3.46 16.31
C LEU A 17 48.82 -2.37 15.34
N LEU A 18 49.76 -1.66 14.72
CA LEU A 18 49.45 -0.65 13.70
C LEU A 18 48.70 -1.26 12.51
N ILE A 19 49.18 -2.41 12.01
CA ILE A 19 48.52 -3.13 10.91
C ILE A 19 47.11 -3.57 11.32
N ALA A 20 46.93 -4.11 12.52
CA ALA A 20 45.62 -4.51 13.01
C ALA A 20 44.64 -3.31 13.08
N VAL A 21 45.09 -2.15 13.58
CA VAL A 21 44.29 -0.92 13.61
C VAL A 21 43.93 -0.47 12.20
N LEU A 22 44.87 -0.47 11.26
CA LEU A 22 44.62 -0.09 9.87
C LEU A 22 43.64 -1.04 9.17
N VAL A 23 43.71 -2.35 9.45
CA VAL A 23 42.75 -3.34 8.93
C VAL A 23 41.34 -3.11 9.48
N VAL A 24 41.21 -2.83 10.78
CA VAL A 24 39.91 -2.52 11.41
C VAL A 24 39.32 -1.23 10.85
N LEU A 25 40.15 -0.19 10.65
CA LEU A 25 39.71 1.07 10.05
C LEU A 25 39.33 0.90 8.58
N ALA A 26 40.11 0.15 7.80
CA ALA A 26 39.81 -0.14 6.40
C ALA A 26 38.55 -1.00 6.25
N ALA A 27 38.36 -2.00 7.11
CA ALA A 27 37.13 -2.79 7.16
C ALA A 27 35.92 -1.93 7.59
N GLY A 28 36.09 -1.06 8.58
CA GLY A 28 35.06 -0.12 9.00
C GLY A 28 34.67 0.88 7.90
N PHE A 29 35.65 1.39 7.16
CA PHE A 29 35.41 2.27 6.01
C PHE A 29 34.79 1.52 4.83
N GLY A 30 35.25 0.30 4.55
CA GLY A 30 34.68 -0.59 3.53
C GLY A 30 33.22 -0.94 3.81
N VAL A 31 32.90 -1.33 5.06
CA VAL A 31 31.52 -1.62 5.49
C VAL A 31 30.64 -0.37 5.45
N ARG A 32 31.17 0.79 5.87
CA ARG A 32 30.42 2.06 5.83
C ARG A 32 30.17 2.53 4.40
N SER A 33 31.17 2.47 3.53
CA SER A 33 31.06 2.83 2.12
C SER A 33 30.12 1.88 1.38
N TRP A 34 30.24 0.57 1.61
CA TRP A 34 29.33 -0.44 1.08
C TRP A 34 27.89 -0.20 1.55
N ARG A 35 27.67 0.04 2.85
CA ARG A 35 26.35 0.40 3.39
C ARG A 35 25.82 1.70 2.78
N GLN A 36 26.63 2.75 2.65
CA GLN A 36 26.20 4.03 2.04
C GLN A 36 25.86 3.89 0.56
N HIS A 37 26.60 3.08 -0.20
CA HIS A 37 26.30 2.82 -1.61
C HIS A 37 25.03 1.97 -1.78
N HIS A 38 24.74 1.08 -0.84
CA HIS A 38 23.55 0.20 -0.90
C HIS A 38 22.30 0.83 -0.25
N GLN A 39 22.46 1.70 0.73
CA GLN A 39 21.38 2.40 1.45
C GLN A 39 20.94 3.71 0.80
N GLY A 40 21.54 4.11 -0.33
CA GLY A 40 21.16 5.33 -1.05
C GLY A 40 21.23 6.61 -0.19
N PRO A 41 20.64 7.74 -0.66
CA PRO A 41 20.60 8.96 0.13
C PRO A 41 19.77 8.77 1.41
N PRO A 42 20.08 9.53 2.48
CA PRO A 42 19.29 9.51 3.71
C PRO A 42 17.84 9.91 3.43
N ASP A 43 16.94 9.66 4.37
CA ASP A 43 15.58 10.18 4.25
C ASP A 43 15.58 11.71 4.14
N PRO A 44 14.69 12.30 3.31
CA PRO A 44 14.53 13.75 3.31
C PRO A 44 14.03 14.21 4.67
N ASP A 45 14.58 15.32 5.18
CA ASP A 45 14.07 15.95 6.39
C ASP A 45 12.66 16.49 6.13
N PRO A 46 11.63 16.03 6.86
CA PRO A 46 10.27 16.52 6.67
C PRO A 46 10.12 18.04 6.82
N VAL A 47 11.00 18.68 7.60
CA VAL A 47 11.01 20.15 7.78
C VAL A 47 11.47 20.89 6.53
N ALA A 48 12.29 20.26 5.69
CA ALA A 48 12.82 20.84 4.46
C ALA A 48 11.85 20.72 3.27
N ILE A 49 10.83 19.86 3.37
CA ILE A 49 9.85 19.64 2.31
C ILE A 49 8.83 20.80 2.30
N ARG A 50 8.59 21.37 1.10
CA ARG A 50 7.67 22.50 0.92
C ARG A 50 6.58 22.14 -0.10
N PRO A 51 5.28 22.24 0.26
CA PRO A 51 4.20 22.10 -0.72
C PRO A 51 4.22 23.26 -1.71
N TRP A 52 3.77 23.00 -2.93
CA TRP A 52 3.74 24.02 -3.99
C TRP A 52 2.42 24.80 -4.01
N PHE A 53 1.31 24.13 -4.28
CA PHE A 53 0.00 24.75 -4.45
C PHE A 53 -1.13 23.81 -4.02
N GLY A 54 -2.36 24.33 -4.07
CA GLY A 54 -3.59 23.60 -3.77
C GLY A 54 -4.12 23.86 -2.35
N PRO A 55 -5.23 23.19 -1.99
CA PRO A 55 -5.86 23.33 -0.68
C PRO A 55 -4.89 23.05 0.47
N LYS A 56 -5.02 23.82 1.56
CA LYS A 56 -4.18 23.68 2.75
C LYS A 56 -4.61 22.51 3.63
N THR A 57 -5.89 22.17 3.60
CA THR A 57 -6.52 21.13 4.43
C THR A 57 -7.43 20.23 3.60
N ALA A 58 -7.76 19.06 4.15
CA ALA A 58 -8.74 18.17 3.54
C ALA A 58 -10.13 18.82 3.43
N ALA A 59 -10.54 19.61 4.43
CA ALA A 59 -11.82 20.31 4.42
C ALA A 59 -11.90 21.31 3.25
N GLU A 60 -10.85 22.11 3.02
CA GLU A 60 -10.79 23.01 1.87
C GLU A 60 -10.83 22.25 0.53
N ALA A 61 -10.15 21.10 0.46
CA ALA A 61 -10.17 20.27 -0.76
C ALA A 61 -11.54 19.65 -1.03
N ILE A 62 -12.27 19.26 0.01
CA ILE A 62 -13.64 18.74 -0.11
C ILE A 62 -14.58 19.84 -0.62
N VAL A 63 -14.51 21.05 -0.05
CA VAL A 63 -15.32 22.20 -0.51
C VAL A 63 -15.05 22.52 -1.99
N LEU A 64 -13.78 22.49 -2.40
CA LEU A 64 -13.42 22.68 -3.81
C LEU A 64 -14.02 21.58 -4.70
N ALA A 65 -13.90 20.32 -4.31
CA ALA A 65 -14.47 19.20 -5.05
C ALA A 65 -16.01 19.28 -5.14
N ASP A 66 -16.68 19.68 -4.06
CA ASP A 66 -18.13 19.88 -4.02
C ASP A 66 -18.57 20.97 -5.02
N SER A 67 -17.87 22.10 -5.04
CA SER A 67 -18.14 23.17 -6.02
C SER A 67 -17.94 22.70 -7.47
N GLN A 68 -16.90 21.92 -7.72
CA GLN A 68 -16.62 21.38 -9.05
C GLN A 68 -17.69 20.37 -9.50
N ILE A 69 -18.13 19.48 -8.61
CA ILE A 69 -19.19 18.50 -8.88
C ILE A 69 -20.51 19.21 -9.17
N THR A 70 -20.90 20.18 -8.33
CA THR A 70 -22.13 20.96 -8.55
C THR A 70 -22.09 21.68 -9.90
N GLY A 71 -21.00 22.40 -10.20
CA GLY A 71 -20.86 23.09 -11.48
C GLY A 71 -20.83 22.15 -12.69
N ALA A 72 -20.27 20.95 -12.55
CA ALA A 72 -20.28 19.95 -13.62
C ALA A 72 -21.70 19.40 -13.86
N ARG A 73 -22.46 19.11 -12.80
CA ARG A 73 -23.86 18.67 -12.91
C ARG A 73 -24.75 19.74 -13.56
N GLU A 74 -24.62 21.01 -13.13
CA GLU A 74 -25.37 22.12 -13.73
C GLU A 74 -25.10 22.28 -15.24
N ARG A 75 -23.84 22.10 -15.68
CA ARG A 75 -23.49 22.14 -17.11
C ARG A 75 -24.18 21.03 -17.90
N ILE A 76 -24.16 19.81 -17.37
CA ILE A 76 -24.82 18.64 -17.97
C ILE A 76 -26.34 18.88 -18.08
N GLU A 77 -26.97 19.39 -17.01
CA GLU A 77 -28.40 19.71 -16.98
C GLU A 77 -28.80 20.82 -17.98
N ARG A 78 -27.91 21.78 -18.25
CA ARG A 78 -28.11 22.86 -19.24
C ARG A 78 -27.80 22.46 -20.67
N GLY A 79 -27.64 21.16 -20.96
CA GLY A 79 -27.48 20.62 -22.31
C GLY A 79 -26.03 20.40 -22.75
N GLN A 80 -25.03 20.58 -21.87
CA GLN A 80 -23.62 20.23 -22.16
C GLN A 80 -23.33 18.77 -21.80
N LYS A 81 -24.23 17.85 -22.18
CA LYS A 81 -24.08 16.42 -21.93
C LYS A 81 -23.32 15.76 -23.07
N ASP A 82 -22.00 15.90 -23.05
CA ASP A 82 -21.07 15.17 -23.91
C ASP A 82 -20.10 14.32 -23.06
N TRP A 83 -19.32 13.46 -23.72
CA TRP A 83 -18.42 12.55 -23.02
C TRP A 83 -17.33 13.28 -22.23
N LEU A 84 -16.91 14.48 -22.65
CA LEU A 84 -15.84 15.24 -21.98
C LEU A 84 -16.34 15.84 -20.67
N HIS A 85 -17.55 16.40 -20.66
CA HIS A 85 -18.15 16.92 -19.44
C HIS A 85 -18.47 15.82 -18.43
N LEU A 86 -18.89 14.65 -18.91
CA LEU A 86 -19.06 13.47 -18.07
C LEU A 86 -17.73 12.93 -17.52
N GLU A 87 -16.65 12.95 -18.31
CA GLU A 87 -15.30 12.60 -17.82
C GLU A 87 -14.87 13.50 -16.66
N ILE A 88 -15.00 14.82 -16.82
CA ILE A 88 -14.68 15.80 -15.78
C ILE A 88 -15.47 15.52 -14.51
N LEU A 89 -16.79 15.25 -14.61
CA LEU A 89 -17.61 14.90 -13.45
C LEU A 89 -17.12 13.59 -12.81
N GLY A 90 -16.88 12.55 -13.61
CA GLY A 90 -16.40 11.25 -13.15
C GLY A 90 -15.08 11.35 -12.38
N ASP A 91 -14.08 12.05 -12.93
CA ASP A 91 -12.78 12.23 -12.30
C ASP A 91 -12.86 13.08 -11.02
N THR A 92 -13.73 14.09 -11.00
CA THR A 92 -13.96 14.91 -9.80
C THR A 92 -14.61 14.08 -8.68
N LEU A 93 -15.57 13.22 -9.00
CA LEU A 93 -16.18 12.27 -8.06
C LEU A 93 -15.12 11.30 -7.49
N VAL A 94 -14.25 10.74 -8.33
CA VAL A 94 -13.12 9.90 -7.86
C VAL A 94 -12.16 10.70 -6.96
N GLY A 95 -11.91 11.96 -7.29
CA GLY A 95 -11.14 12.89 -6.46
C GLY A 95 -11.75 13.08 -5.06
N ARG A 96 -13.06 13.33 -4.99
CA ARG A 96 -13.77 13.47 -3.71
C ARG A 96 -13.84 12.16 -2.93
N TYR A 97 -13.98 11.02 -3.60
CA TYR A 97 -13.86 9.71 -2.98
C TYR A 97 -12.50 9.54 -2.28
N ARG A 98 -11.38 9.91 -2.92
CA ARG A 98 -10.04 9.82 -2.29
C ARG A 98 -9.88 10.71 -1.05
N LEU A 99 -10.62 11.82 -0.98
CA LEU A 99 -10.62 12.72 0.18
C LEU A 99 -11.50 12.22 1.33
N THR A 100 -12.63 11.59 1.01
CA THR A 100 -13.73 11.34 1.96
C THR A 100 -13.99 9.87 2.27
N GLY A 101 -13.57 8.96 1.39
CA GLY A 101 -13.95 7.55 1.46
C GLY A 101 -15.43 7.27 1.14
N ARG A 102 -16.14 8.19 0.49
CA ARG A 102 -17.57 8.03 0.15
C ARG A 102 -17.77 7.13 -1.07
N TRP A 103 -18.29 5.92 -0.84
CA TRP A 103 -18.51 4.94 -1.91
C TRP A 103 -19.62 5.33 -2.89
N ASP A 104 -20.55 6.20 -2.49
CA ASP A 104 -21.55 6.76 -3.40
C ASP A 104 -20.89 7.55 -4.54
N ASP A 105 -19.81 8.28 -4.26
CA ASP A 105 -19.06 9.01 -5.27
C ASP A 105 -18.40 8.05 -6.27
N LEU A 106 -17.88 6.93 -5.77
CA LEU A 106 -17.24 5.92 -6.59
C LEU A 106 -18.26 5.19 -7.48
N ALA A 107 -19.44 4.88 -6.94
CA ALA A 107 -20.54 4.26 -7.69
C ALA A 107 -21.17 5.22 -8.71
N GLU A 108 -21.25 6.52 -8.39
CA GLU A 108 -21.66 7.55 -9.34
C GLU A 108 -20.62 7.69 -10.46
N ALA A 109 -19.33 7.81 -10.13
CA ALA A 109 -18.26 7.90 -11.11
C ALA A 109 -18.26 6.69 -12.08
N ASP A 110 -18.55 5.48 -11.58
CA ASP A 110 -18.65 4.26 -12.39
C ASP A 110 -19.74 4.38 -13.45
N ARG A 111 -20.92 4.85 -13.06
CA ARG A 111 -22.04 5.10 -13.98
C ARG A 111 -21.72 6.23 -14.95
N THR A 112 -21.20 7.35 -14.46
CA THR A 112 -20.87 8.53 -15.25
C THR A 112 -19.83 8.23 -16.33
N LEU A 113 -18.73 7.54 -16.00
CA LEU A 113 -17.69 7.20 -16.98
C LEU A 113 -18.12 6.09 -17.94
N THR A 114 -19.04 5.21 -17.52
CA THR A 114 -19.66 4.24 -18.43
C THR A 114 -20.52 4.96 -19.47
N GLU A 115 -21.34 5.93 -19.04
CA GLU A 115 -22.14 6.75 -19.94
C GLU A 115 -21.27 7.60 -20.88
N ALA A 116 -20.20 8.20 -20.35
CA ALA A 116 -19.26 8.98 -21.15
C ALA A 116 -18.64 8.15 -22.29
N LEU A 117 -18.21 6.92 -22.03
CA LEU A 117 -17.70 6.03 -23.06
C LEU A 117 -18.75 5.59 -24.09
N ALA A 118 -20.02 5.51 -23.69
CA ALA A 118 -21.12 5.16 -24.59
C ALA A 118 -21.50 6.33 -25.52
N LEU A 119 -21.35 7.58 -25.06
CA LEU A 119 -21.58 8.77 -25.88
C LEU A 119 -20.44 9.06 -26.86
N ALA A 120 -19.23 8.60 -26.58
CA ALA A 120 -18.08 8.81 -27.45
C ALA A 120 -18.09 7.83 -28.65
N GLU A 121 -17.86 8.35 -29.85
CA GLU A 121 -17.60 7.53 -31.04
C GLU A 121 -16.34 6.66 -30.82
N TYR A 122 -16.37 5.39 -31.22
CA TYR A 122 -15.18 4.54 -31.13
C TYR A 122 -14.12 5.02 -32.14
N PRO A 123 -12.83 5.18 -31.76
CA PRO A 123 -12.20 4.82 -30.49
C PRO A 123 -12.04 5.98 -29.47
N ALA A 124 -12.63 7.14 -29.74
CA ALA A 124 -12.55 8.32 -28.88
C ALA A 124 -13.20 8.10 -27.49
N GLY A 125 -13.10 9.10 -26.61
CA GLY A 125 -13.71 9.08 -25.27
C GLY A 125 -12.71 8.84 -24.13
N PRO A 126 -13.21 8.78 -22.89
CA PRO A 126 -12.40 8.85 -21.67
C PRO A 126 -11.78 7.49 -21.30
N SER A 127 -11.07 6.87 -22.23
CA SER A 127 -10.53 5.51 -22.07
C SER A 127 -9.57 5.39 -20.88
N LEU A 128 -8.70 6.38 -20.65
CA LEU A 128 -7.76 6.35 -19.53
C LEU A 128 -8.43 6.58 -18.18
N SER A 129 -9.34 7.55 -18.07
CA SER A 129 -10.11 7.78 -16.83
C SER A 129 -10.99 6.58 -16.48
N ARG A 130 -11.62 5.94 -17.48
CA ARG A 130 -12.33 4.67 -17.26
C ARG A 130 -11.39 3.57 -16.79
N ALA A 131 -10.25 3.37 -17.46
CA ALA A 131 -9.29 2.34 -17.08
C ALA A 131 -8.77 2.55 -15.64
N ALA A 132 -8.48 3.79 -15.26
CA ALA A 132 -8.05 4.14 -13.91
C ALA A 132 -9.12 3.86 -12.85
N LEU A 133 -10.39 4.15 -13.15
CA LEU A 133 -11.50 3.82 -12.25
C LEU A 133 -11.71 2.30 -12.17
N SER A 134 -11.73 1.58 -13.30
CA SER A 134 -11.84 0.11 -13.31
C SER A 134 -10.72 -0.54 -12.50
N ASN A 135 -9.50 -0.01 -12.57
CA ASN A 135 -8.39 -0.48 -11.77
C ASN A 135 -8.61 -0.23 -10.26
N THR A 136 -9.15 0.95 -9.90
CA THR A 136 -9.57 1.27 -8.51
C THR A 136 -10.66 0.33 -8.02
N LEU A 137 -11.55 -0.12 -8.91
CA LEU A 137 -12.63 -1.06 -8.64
C LEU A 137 -12.21 -2.52 -8.76
N HIS A 138 -10.94 -2.82 -8.99
CA HIS A 138 -10.40 -4.18 -9.12
C HIS A 138 -11.00 -4.98 -10.30
N ARG A 139 -11.45 -4.27 -11.33
CA ARG A 139 -12.13 -4.77 -12.53
C ARG A 139 -11.14 -4.94 -13.69
N LEU A 140 -10.25 -5.92 -13.56
CA LEU A 140 -9.09 -6.09 -14.46
C LEU A 140 -9.47 -6.26 -15.94
N PRO A 141 -10.47 -7.09 -16.32
CA PRO A 141 -10.87 -7.22 -17.72
C PRO A 141 -11.35 -5.88 -18.31
N GLU A 142 -12.10 -5.08 -17.55
CA GLU A 142 -12.53 -3.76 -18.00
C GLU A 142 -11.36 -2.79 -18.19
N VAL A 143 -10.30 -2.88 -17.37
CA VAL A 143 -9.06 -2.11 -17.60
C VAL A 143 -8.47 -2.47 -18.97
N GLU A 144 -8.36 -3.76 -19.29
CA GLU A 144 -7.77 -4.20 -20.56
C GLU A 144 -8.62 -3.79 -21.77
N THR A 145 -9.95 -3.96 -21.69
CA THR A 145 -10.86 -3.54 -22.76
C THR A 145 -10.77 -2.02 -23.02
N THR A 146 -10.69 -1.22 -21.96
CA THR A 146 -10.66 0.25 -22.09
C THR A 146 -9.30 0.75 -22.58
N LEU A 147 -8.21 0.09 -22.17
CA LEU A 147 -6.88 0.36 -22.70
C LEU A 147 -6.72 -0.08 -24.17
N ALA A 148 -7.40 -1.14 -24.61
CA ALA A 148 -7.44 -1.50 -26.03
C ALA A 148 -8.15 -0.42 -26.88
N ARG A 149 -9.23 0.18 -26.36
CA ARG A 149 -9.87 1.35 -26.99
C ARG A 149 -8.93 2.55 -27.05
N PHE A 150 -8.16 2.81 -26.00
CA PHE A 150 -7.13 3.86 -26.00
C PHE A 150 -6.07 3.62 -27.09
N ASP A 151 -5.56 2.40 -27.22
CA ASP A 151 -4.55 2.05 -28.24
C ASP A 151 -5.07 2.19 -29.68
N ALA A 152 -6.38 2.05 -29.88
CA ALA A 152 -7.01 2.20 -31.19
C ALA A 152 -7.17 3.67 -31.63
N GLN A 153 -6.91 4.64 -30.76
CA GLN A 153 -7.01 6.06 -31.10
C GLN A 153 -5.99 6.46 -32.18
N ALA A 154 -6.43 7.24 -33.16
CA ALA A 154 -5.57 7.66 -34.26
C ALA A 154 -4.50 8.68 -33.83
N ALA A 155 -4.78 9.46 -32.79
CA ALA A 155 -3.83 10.43 -32.26
C ALA A 155 -2.71 9.72 -31.50
N LYS A 156 -1.47 10.16 -31.73
CA LYS A 156 -0.33 9.70 -30.93
C LYS A 156 -0.51 10.21 -29.49
N PRO A 157 -0.47 9.33 -28.47
CA PRO A 157 -0.65 9.76 -27.09
C PRO A 157 0.49 10.67 -26.64
N LEU A 158 0.17 11.61 -25.76
CA LEU A 158 1.18 12.41 -25.06
C LEU A 158 2.04 11.50 -24.16
N PRO A 159 3.29 11.89 -23.85
CA PRO A 159 4.18 11.07 -23.01
C PRO A 159 3.55 10.64 -21.68
N ASP A 160 2.83 11.54 -21.00
CA ASP A 160 2.16 11.25 -19.72
C ASP A 160 0.96 10.29 -19.88
N GLU A 161 0.24 10.36 -21.00
CA GLU A 161 -0.86 9.45 -21.32
C GLU A 161 -0.32 8.05 -21.63
N ALA A 162 0.74 7.95 -22.44
CA ALA A 162 1.43 6.70 -22.73
C ALA A 162 1.99 6.06 -21.44
N SER A 163 2.63 6.86 -20.58
CA SER A 163 3.10 6.42 -19.26
C SER A 163 1.96 5.91 -18.40
N SER A 164 0.83 6.62 -18.34
CA SER A 164 -0.35 6.22 -17.57
C SER A 164 -0.97 4.92 -18.07
N ALA A 165 -1.08 4.77 -19.39
CA ALA A 165 -1.61 3.55 -20.02
C ALA A 165 -0.71 2.33 -19.74
N LEU A 166 0.62 2.50 -19.79
CA LEU A 166 1.58 1.45 -19.44
C LEU A 166 1.56 1.13 -17.95
N ALA A 167 1.45 2.14 -17.09
CA ALA A 167 1.34 1.95 -15.65
C ALA A 167 0.07 1.19 -15.27
N LEU A 168 -1.07 1.45 -15.91
CA LEU A 168 -2.31 0.70 -15.66
C LEU A 168 -2.20 -0.77 -16.11
N ARG A 169 -1.49 -1.07 -17.21
CA ARG A 169 -1.16 -2.46 -17.57
C ARG A 169 -0.26 -3.10 -16.52
N GLY A 170 0.70 -2.35 -15.98
CA GLY A 170 1.54 -2.78 -14.85
C GLY A 170 0.72 -3.10 -13.60
N ASP A 171 -0.29 -2.26 -13.29
CA ASP A 171 -1.22 -2.48 -12.17
C ASP A 171 -2.03 -3.78 -12.39
N VAL A 172 -2.49 -4.06 -13.62
CA VAL A 172 -3.16 -5.33 -13.97
C VAL A 172 -2.24 -6.54 -13.79
N ALA A 173 -1.01 -6.47 -14.31
CA ALA A 173 -0.03 -7.54 -14.15
C ALA A 173 0.29 -7.80 -12.67
N MET A 174 0.45 -6.73 -11.88
CA MET A 174 0.68 -6.80 -10.44
C MET A 174 -0.50 -7.47 -9.72
N GLN A 175 -1.75 -7.11 -10.04
CA GLN A 175 -2.95 -7.72 -9.44
C GLN A 175 -3.20 -9.17 -9.89
N ARG A 176 -2.60 -9.61 -11.02
CA ARG A 176 -2.55 -11.02 -11.43
C ARG A 176 -1.42 -11.83 -10.79
N GLY A 177 -0.53 -11.18 -10.03
CA GLY A 177 0.66 -11.81 -9.47
C GLY A 177 1.82 -11.96 -10.44
N ASP A 178 1.75 -11.37 -11.64
CA ASP A 178 2.86 -11.32 -12.60
C ASP A 178 3.74 -10.09 -12.35
N TYR A 179 4.56 -10.18 -11.29
CA TYR A 179 5.44 -9.08 -10.89
C TYR A 179 6.58 -8.83 -11.86
N ALA A 180 6.94 -9.81 -12.70
CA ALA A 180 7.96 -9.65 -13.73
C ALA A 180 7.42 -8.74 -14.85
N ALA A 181 6.23 -9.05 -15.37
CA ALA A 181 5.56 -8.20 -16.35
C ALA A 181 5.23 -6.82 -15.78
N ALA A 182 4.77 -6.74 -14.52
CA ALA A 182 4.52 -5.45 -13.86
C ALA A 182 5.79 -4.57 -13.83
N ARG A 183 6.96 -5.15 -13.50
CA ARG A 183 8.24 -4.44 -13.48
C ARG A 183 8.62 -3.91 -14.85
N ASP A 184 8.49 -4.74 -15.89
CA ASP A 184 8.77 -4.35 -17.28
C ASP A 184 7.85 -3.22 -17.75
N LEU A 185 6.55 -3.33 -17.49
CA LEU A 185 5.55 -2.32 -17.85
C LEU A 185 5.79 -0.99 -17.14
N TYR A 186 6.13 -1.01 -15.85
CA TYR A 186 6.52 0.20 -15.14
C TYR A 186 7.83 0.80 -15.64
N GLY A 187 8.80 -0.02 -16.06
CA GLY A 187 10.03 0.47 -16.69
C GLY A 187 9.75 1.18 -18.02
N LYS A 188 8.86 0.62 -18.85
CA LYS A 188 8.39 1.24 -20.08
C LYS A 188 7.62 2.54 -19.81
N ALA A 189 6.76 2.55 -18.77
CA ALA A 189 6.06 3.75 -18.34
C ALA A 189 7.04 4.85 -17.93
N GLU A 190 8.10 4.51 -17.19
CA GLU A 190 9.13 5.46 -16.73
C GLU A 190 9.91 6.05 -17.90
N ALA A 191 10.19 5.24 -18.91
CA ALA A 191 10.82 5.68 -20.16
C ALA A 191 9.92 6.61 -20.98
N ALA A 192 8.59 6.43 -20.94
CA ALA A 192 7.64 7.32 -21.60
C ALA A 192 7.52 8.66 -20.86
N ALA A 193 7.27 8.63 -19.56
CA ALA A 193 7.30 9.79 -18.68
C ALA A 193 7.50 9.37 -17.23
N ASN A 194 8.38 10.07 -16.51
CA ASN A 194 8.59 9.86 -15.09
C ASN A 194 7.72 10.83 -14.28
N ASN A 195 6.87 10.31 -13.40
CA ASN A 195 6.01 11.09 -12.53
C ASN A 195 5.88 10.46 -11.14
N ALA A 196 5.38 11.25 -10.19
CA ALA A 196 5.23 10.82 -8.80
C ALA A 196 4.36 9.57 -8.65
N GLY A 197 3.24 9.50 -9.38
CA GLY A 197 2.31 8.37 -9.32
C GLY A 197 2.94 7.04 -9.77
N LEU A 198 3.79 7.08 -10.79
CA LEU A 198 4.53 5.90 -11.25
C LEU A 198 5.61 5.49 -10.24
N ALA A 199 6.37 6.44 -9.69
CA ALA A 199 7.39 6.15 -8.68
C ALA A 199 6.79 5.49 -7.43
N LEU A 200 5.59 5.91 -7.03
CA LEU A 200 4.84 5.28 -5.93
C LEU A 200 4.40 3.84 -6.27
N ARG A 201 3.94 3.56 -7.50
CA ARG A 201 3.65 2.18 -7.94
C ARG A 201 4.88 1.28 -7.92
N GLN A 202 5.99 1.77 -8.49
CA GLN A 202 7.26 1.05 -8.48
C GLN A 202 7.78 0.81 -7.06
N SER A 203 7.57 1.77 -6.15
CA SER A 203 7.89 1.59 -4.74
C SER A 203 7.08 0.45 -4.11
N MET A 204 5.78 0.39 -4.39
CA MET A 204 4.94 -0.68 -3.86
C MET A 204 5.39 -2.04 -4.39
N LEU A 205 5.62 -2.15 -5.71
CA LEU A 205 6.16 -3.38 -6.30
C LEU A 205 7.48 -3.80 -5.63
N ALA A 206 8.42 -2.87 -5.46
CA ALA A 206 9.71 -3.14 -4.84
C ALA A 206 9.55 -3.67 -3.42
N LEU A 207 8.74 -3.00 -2.58
CA LEU A 207 8.46 -3.43 -1.21
C LEU A 207 7.89 -4.85 -1.18
N ARG A 208 6.91 -5.11 -2.04
CA ARG A 208 6.12 -6.35 -2.05
C ARG A 208 6.87 -7.53 -2.67
N THR A 209 7.94 -7.26 -3.43
CA THR A 209 8.86 -8.28 -3.98
C THR A 209 10.20 -8.37 -3.22
N GLY A 210 10.30 -7.77 -2.03
CA GLY A 210 11.45 -7.96 -1.13
C GLY A 210 12.61 -6.96 -1.29
N ASP A 211 12.38 -5.80 -1.91
CA ASP A 211 13.35 -4.69 -1.99
C ASP A 211 12.79 -3.42 -1.31
N PRO A 212 12.69 -3.40 0.03
CA PRO A 212 12.20 -2.25 0.78
C PRO A 212 13.10 -1.02 0.64
N GLU A 213 14.37 -1.21 0.31
CA GLU A 213 15.36 -0.15 0.19
C GLU A 213 15.17 0.60 -1.14
N LEU A 214 14.94 -0.11 -2.26
CA LEU A 214 14.46 0.51 -3.49
C LEU A 214 13.12 1.19 -3.30
N ALA A 215 12.18 0.56 -2.59
CA ALA A 215 10.89 1.16 -2.27
C ALA A 215 11.06 2.50 -1.57
N ARG A 216 11.90 2.54 -0.53
CA ARG A 216 12.23 3.75 0.22
C ARG A 216 12.84 4.82 -0.68
N ARG A 217 13.83 4.49 -1.50
CA ARG A 217 14.47 5.44 -2.42
C ARG A 217 13.48 6.07 -3.39
N ARG A 218 12.57 5.28 -3.96
CA ARG A 218 11.55 5.76 -4.90
C ARG A 218 10.60 6.76 -4.24
N VAL A 219 10.07 6.46 -3.06
CA VAL A 219 9.22 7.40 -2.30
C VAL A 219 10.00 8.65 -1.90
N ASN A 220 11.24 8.49 -1.46
CA ASN A 220 12.09 9.62 -1.08
C ASN A 220 12.44 10.53 -2.26
N ALA A 221 12.49 10.01 -3.49
CA ALA A 221 12.62 10.82 -4.69
C ALA A 221 11.36 11.67 -4.93
N VAL A 222 10.17 11.08 -4.73
CA VAL A 222 8.90 11.82 -4.79
C VAL A 222 8.86 12.93 -3.74
N LEU A 223 9.21 12.63 -2.48
CA LEU A 223 9.21 13.61 -1.39
C LEU A 223 10.18 14.79 -1.61
N ARG A 224 11.21 14.62 -2.44
CA ARG A 224 12.12 15.70 -2.89
C ARG A 224 11.64 16.43 -4.13
N GLY A 225 10.60 15.91 -4.78
CA GLY A 225 9.99 16.48 -5.96
C GLY A 225 9.55 17.92 -5.71
N LYS A 226 9.87 18.79 -6.66
CA LYS A 226 9.27 20.13 -6.71
C LYS A 226 7.84 20.00 -7.20
N ARG A 227 7.01 21.01 -6.95
CA ARG A 227 5.66 21.10 -7.55
C ARG A 227 4.64 20.06 -7.08
N LEU A 228 4.82 19.49 -5.89
CA LEU A 228 3.81 18.60 -5.29
C LEU A 228 2.78 19.40 -4.48
N THR A 229 1.52 18.98 -4.58
CA THR A 229 0.45 19.47 -3.70
C THR A 229 0.61 18.89 -2.30
N ARG A 230 -0.04 19.48 -1.30
CA ARG A 230 -0.06 18.95 0.07
C ARG A 230 -0.61 17.54 0.14
N GLN A 231 -1.68 17.26 -0.60
CA GLN A 231 -2.26 15.92 -0.69
C GLN A 231 -1.28 14.91 -1.30
N ALA A 232 -0.56 15.28 -2.37
CA ALA A 232 0.44 14.38 -2.97
C ALA A 232 1.60 14.09 -2.01
N LEU A 233 2.05 15.11 -1.27
CA LEU A 233 3.06 14.97 -0.21
C LEU A 233 2.58 14.06 0.92
N GLN A 234 1.34 14.24 1.39
CA GLN A 234 0.72 13.38 2.40
C GLN A 234 0.70 11.92 1.91
N THR A 235 0.23 11.65 0.69
CA THR A 235 0.19 10.30 0.12
C THR A 235 1.59 9.66 0.08
N ALA A 236 2.59 10.41 -0.39
CA ALA A 236 3.97 9.92 -0.41
C ALA A 236 4.50 9.63 1.01
N ALA A 237 4.18 10.46 2.00
CA ALA A 237 4.60 10.22 3.38
C ALA A 237 3.90 9.01 4.02
N LEU A 238 2.61 8.80 3.75
CA LEU A 238 1.92 7.58 4.21
C LEU A 238 2.56 6.34 3.58
N GLN A 239 2.93 6.38 2.30
CA GLN A 239 3.64 5.26 1.69
C GLN A 239 5.04 5.05 2.28
N ARG A 240 5.74 6.14 2.65
CA ARG A 240 7.01 6.04 3.38
C ARG A 240 6.83 5.40 4.76
N ALA A 241 5.73 5.71 5.45
CA ALA A 241 5.38 5.06 6.71
C ALA A 241 5.02 3.59 6.52
N THR A 242 4.27 3.22 5.47
CA THR A 242 3.98 1.83 5.11
C THR A 242 5.25 1.00 4.95
N ILE A 243 6.25 1.52 4.23
CA ILE A 243 7.55 0.84 4.11
C ILE A 243 8.19 0.65 5.48
N ALA A 244 8.15 1.67 6.34
CA ALA A 244 8.74 1.61 7.67
C ALA A 244 8.02 0.61 8.59
N TYR A 245 6.69 0.55 8.56
CA TYR A 245 5.92 -0.48 9.28
C TYR A 245 6.27 -1.88 8.78
N ALA A 246 6.35 -2.06 7.46
CA ALA A 246 6.64 -3.35 6.83
C ALA A 246 8.05 -3.87 7.17
N THR A 247 9.01 -3.00 7.45
CA THR A 247 10.38 -3.36 7.85
C THR A 247 10.64 -3.26 9.36
N GLY A 248 9.63 -2.95 10.17
CA GLY A 248 9.77 -2.82 11.62
C GLY A 248 10.44 -1.52 12.10
N ASP A 249 10.68 -0.54 11.25
CA ASP A 249 11.17 0.78 11.66
C ASP A 249 10.01 1.68 12.13
N TRP A 250 9.37 1.28 13.22
CA TRP A 250 8.17 1.93 13.74
C TRP A 250 8.41 3.37 14.21
N ALA A 251 9.65 3.69 14.62
CA ALA A 251 10.04 5.06 14.94
C ALA A 251 9.96 5.95 13.70
N THR A 252 10.49 5.48 12.56
CA THR A 252 10.38 6.20 11.29
C THR A 252 8.95 6.24 10.77
N ALA A 253 8.19 5.15 10.92
CA ALA A 253 6.77 5.13 10.59
C ALA A 253 6.03 6.27 11.34
N GLY A 254 6.23 6.35 12.65
CA GLY A 254 5.64 7.38 13.50
C GLY A 254 5.98 8.81 13.09
N ARG A 255 7.24 9.08 12.69
CA ARG A 255 7.63 10.41 12.19
C ARG A 255 6.86 10.77 10.92
N TRP A 256 6.77 9.85 9.96
CA TRP A 256 6.15 10.13 8.67
C TRP A 256 4.62 10.22 8.75
N VAL A 257 3.94 9.42 9.57
CA VAL A 257 2.47 9.54 9.73
C VAL A 257 2.07 10.85 10.41
N ARG A 258 2.82 11.30 11.43
CA ARG A 258 2.57 12.60 12.08
C ARG A 258 2.82 13.75 11.11
N TRP A 259 3.86 13.65 10.29
CA TRP A 259 4.11 14.65 9.26
C TRP A 259 3.03 14.64 8.16
N ALA A 260 2.55 13.47 7.75
CA ALA A 260 1.47 13.35 6.78
C ALA A 260 0.19 14.06 7.26
N ASP A 261 -0.21 13.85 8.52
CA ASP A 261 -1.34 14.57 9.12
C ASP A 261 -1.08 16.09 9.20
N ALA A 262 0.14 16.51 9.58
CA ALA A 262 0.48 17.93 9.67
C ALA A 262 0.54 18.65 8.31
N VAL A 263 1.00 17.99 7.24
CA VAL A 263 1.15 18.64 5.92
C VAL A 263 -0.18 18.86 5.21
N PHE A 264 -1.16 17.98 5.46
CA PHE A 264 -2.52 18.07 4.94
C PHE A 264 -3.57 17.72 6.01
N PRO A 265 -3.84 18.64 6.96
CA PRO A 265 -4.69 18.36 8.11
C PRO A 265 -6.13 18.01 7.75
N GLY A 266 -6.73 17.14 8.56
CA GLY A 266 -8.13 16.76 8.47
C GLY A 266 -8.42 15.59 7.53
N GLN A 267 -7.41 15.01 6.89
CA GLN A 267 -7.61 13.85 6.04
C GLN A 267 -7.70 12.59 6.91
N TRP A 268 -8.81 11.85 6.76
CA TRP A 268 -9.18 10.78 7.69
C TRP A 268 -8.16 9.64 7.75
N LEU A 269 -7.54 9.27 6.62
CA LEU A 269 -6.59 8.16 6.56
C LEU A 269 -5.29 8.50 7.31
N ALA A 270 -4.73 9.71 7.15
CA ALA A 270 -3.57 10.12 7.94
C ALA A 270 -3.88 10.14 9.45
N GLN A 271 -5.07 10.60 9.84
CA GLN A 271 -5.51 10.56 11.23
C GLN A 271 -5.63 9.13 11.77
N ALA A 272 -6.10 8.19 10.94
CA ALA A 272 -6.15 6.77 11.28
C ALA A 272 -4.74 6.18 11.49
N PHE A 273 -3.79 6.53 10.62
CA PHE A 273 -2.38 6.16 10.80
C PHE A 273 -1.74 6.75 12.07
N VAL A 274 -2.14 7.96 12.48
CA VAL A 274 -1.69 8.56 13.76
C VAL A 274 -2.30 7.81 14.96
N ALA A 275 -3.57 7.42 14.90
CA ALA A 275 -4.21 6.62 15.94
C ALA A 275 -3.56 5.21 16.05
N GLN A 276 -3.28 4.57 14.91
CA GLN A 276 -2.48 3.34 14.86
C GLN A 276 -1.13 3.51 15.55
N GLN A 277 -0.39 4.56 15.20
CA GLN A 277 0.93 4.79 15.78
C GLN A 277 0.84 4.97 17.30
N ALA A 278 -0.22 5.60 17.81
CA ALA A 278 -0.42 5.69 19.26
C ALA A 278 -0.56 4.29 19.90
N ALA A 279 -1.30 3.36 19.29
CA ALA A 279 -1.42 1.99 19.78
C ALA A 279 -0.07 1.24 19.72
N VAL A 280 0.67 1.37 18.61
CA VAL A 280 2.01 0.79 18.45
C VAL A 280 3.00 1.31 19.49
N GLU A 281 2.90 2.59 19.87
CA GLU A 281 3.71 3.23 20.91
C GLU A 281 3.20 2.92 22.35
N GLY A 282 2.26 2.00 22.52
CA GLY A 282 1.72 1.60 23.83
C GLY A 282 0.68 2.55 24.42
N ARG A 283 0.26 3.58 23.68
CA ARG A 283 -0.77 4.57 24.07
C ARG A 283 -2.16 4.14 23.58
N ALA A 284 -2.57 2.93 23.94
CA ALA A 284 -3.77 2.29 23.41
C ALA A 284 -5.07 3.07 23.73
N ASP A 285 -5.19 3.68 24.91
CA ASP A 285 -6.38 4.47 25.26
C ASP A 285 -6.50 5.75 24.42
N GLU A 286 -5.38 6.39 24.11
CA GLU A 286 -5.36 7.52 23.18
C GLU A 286 -5.75 7.07 21.76
N ALA A 287 -5.24 5.92 21.32
CA ALA A 287 -5.64 5.34 20.04
C ALA A 287 -7.15 5.06 19.97
N VAL A 288 -7.74 4.48 21.02
CA VAL A 288 -9.20 4.26 21.12
C VAL A 288 -9.95 5.59 21.02
N HIS A 289 -9.52 6.62 21.74
CA HIS A 289 -10.17 7.93 21.69
C HIS A 289 -10.12 8.54 20.28
N ARG A 290 -8.93 8.55 19.65
CA ARG A 290 -8.73 9.07 18.30
C ARG A 290 -9.55 8.31 17.26
N TYR A 291 -9.52 6.97 17.30
CA TYR A 291 -10.30 6.15 16.40
C TYR A 291 -11.82 6.35 16.60
N THR A 292 -12.28 6.49 17.84
CA THR A 292 -13.69 6.73 18.14
C THR A 292 -14.19 8.04 17.55
N ASP A 293 -13.46 9.13 17.79
CA ASP A 293 -13.77 10.44 17.20
C ASP A 293 -13.77 10.37 15.67
N LEU A 294 -12.73 9.76 15.09
CA LEU A 294 -12.59 9.64 13.65
C LEU A 294 -13.72 8.80 13.03
N ALA A 295 -14.03 7.63 13.59
CA ALA A 295 -15.09 6.75 13.12
C ALA A 295 -16.46 7.43 13.13
N ASN A 296 -16.72 8.30 14.12
CA ASN A 296 -17.96 9.07 14.19
C ASN A 296 -18.05 10.15 13.11
N ARG A 297 -16.95 10.84 12.81
CA ARG A 297 -16.93 11.95 11.83
C ARG A 297 -16.81 11.48 10.38
N SER A 298 -16.03 10.43 10.10
CA SER A 298 -15.80 9.93 8.73
C SER A 298 -16.81 8.87 8.30
N ASN A 299 -17.39 8.14 9.26
CA ASN A 299 -18.20 6.95 9.01
C ASN A 299 -17.45 5.88 8.15
N ALA A 300 -16.11 5.85 8.22
CA ALA A 300 -15.27 4.89 7.51
C ALA A 300 -15.23 3.54 8.25
N PRO A 301 -15.74 2.44 7.67
CA PRO A 301 -15.74 1.13 8.33
C PRO A 301 -14.32 0.57 8.57
N GLU A 302 -13.32 0.95 7.77
CA GLU A 302 -11.93 0.59 8.00
C GLU A 302 -11.42 1.11 9.35
N VAL A 303 -11.82 2.33 9.72
CA VAL A 303 -11.50 2.94 11.03
C VAL A 303 -12.27 2.24 12.14
N MET A 304 -13.52 1.86 11.88
CA MET A 304 -14.34 1.11 12.84
C MET A 304 -13.78 -0.29 13.08
N ASP A 305 -13.23 -0.95 12.06
CA ASP A 305 -12.57 -2.25 12.18
C ASP A 305 -11.28 -2.16 12.97
N ALA A 306 -10.43 -1.16 12.67
CA ALA A 306 -9.23 -0.90 13.47
C ALA A 306 -9.56 -0.66 14.95
N LEU A 307 -10.60 0.14 15.22
CA LEU A 307 -11.11 0.38 16.58
C LEU A 307 -11.64 -0.89 17.24
N ALA A 308 -12.50 -1.63 16.55
CA ALA A 308 -13.10 -2.86 17.05
C ALA A 308 -12.03 -3.92 17.33
N HIS A 309 -11.01 -4.03 16.48
CA HIS A 309 -9.87 -4.91 16.67
C HIS A 309 -9.06 -4.49 17.89
N LEU A 310 -8.68 -3.22 18.01
CA LEU A 310 -7.96 -2.67 19.17
C LEU A 310 -8.70 -2.94 20.49
N LEU A 311 -10.01 -2.66 20.53
CA LEU A 311 -10.85 -2.93 21.71
C LEU A 311 -10.85 -4.42 22.07
N ARG A 312 -10.87 -5.31 21.07
CA ARG A 312 -10.81 -6.76 21.28
C ARG A 312 -9.48 -7.20 21.88
N LEU A 313 -8.37 -6.64 21.41
CA LEU A 313 -7.03 -6.88 21.97
C LEU A 313 -6.92 -6.43 23.44
N GLN A 314 -7.66 -5.39 23.83
CA GLN A 314 -7.77 -4.91 25.22
C GLN A 314 -8.79 -5.69 26.08
N GLY A 315 -9.41 -6.77 25.56
CA GLY A 315 -10.44 -7.52 26.28
C GLY A 315 -11.81 -6.83 26.36
N ARG A 316 -12.01 -5.69 25.67
CA ARG A 316 -13.24 -4.89 25.68
C ARG A 316 -14.24 -5.38 24.62
N ARG A 317 -14.66 -6.65 24.73
CA ARG A 317 -15.43 -7.36 23.70
C ARG A 317 -16.79 -6.71 23.38
N ASP A 318 -17.53 -6.23 24.38
CA ASP A 318 -18.85 -5.62 24.12
C ASP A 318 -18.74 -4.34 23.30
N ALA A 319 -17.78 -3.47 23.65
CA ALA A 319 -17.50 -2.26 22.88
C ALA A 319 -16.97 -2.59 21.46
N SER A 320 -16.12 -3.62 21.34
CA SER A 320 -15.67 -4.13 20.03
C SER A 320 -16.85 -4.56 19.15
N ASN A 321 -17.82 -5.29 19.71
CA ASN A 321 -18.96 -5.80 18.96
C ASN A 321 -19.87 -4.68 18.41
N VAL A 322 -20.04 -3.58 19.14
CA VAL A 322 -20.82 -2.42 18.67
C VAL A 322 -20.20 -1.82 17.41
N TRP A 323 -18.89 -1.58 17.42
CA TRP A 323 -18.17 -1.02 16.27
C TRP A 323 -18.09 -2.01 15.10
N ALA A 324 -17.84 -3.28 15.39
CA ALA A 324 -17.83 -4.34 14.38
C ALA A 324 -19.18 -4.45 13.67
N ALA A 325 -20.31 -4.42 14.40
CA ALA A 325 -21.64 -4.49 13.78
C ALA A 325 -21.93 -3.29 12.85
N ARG A 326 -21.50 -2.09 13.25
CA ARG A 326 -21.61 -0.88 12.41
C ARG A 326 -20.77 -0.99 11.15
N ALA A 327 -19.50 -1.42 11.28
CA ALA A 327 -18.61 -1.64 10.15
C ALA A 327 -19.16 -2.70 9.19
N GLY A 328 -19.59 -3.85 9.72
CA GLY A 328 -20.14 -4.96 8.94
C GLY A 328 -21.39 -4.57 8.13
N THR A 329 -22.25 -3.70 8.69
CA THR A 329 -23.40 -3.14 7.95
C THR A 329 -22.95 -2.31 6.74
N LEU A 330 -21.91 -1.49 6.90
CA LEU A 330 -21.36 -0.69 5.82
C LEU A 330 -20.65 -1.56 4.77
N TRP A 331 -19.90 -2.58 5.21
CA TRP A 331 -19.27 -3.53 4.30
C TRP A 331 -20.28 -4.33 3.48
N ALA A 332 -21.37 -4.80 4.10
CA ALA A 332 -22.44 -5.49 3.37
C ALA A 332 -23.04 -4.61 2.26
N ARG A 333 -23.26 -3.31 2.54
CA ARG A 333 -23.72 -2.35 1.52
C ARG A 333 -22.69 -2.16 0.41
N ARG A 334 -21.41 -2.02 0.75
CA ARG A 334 -20.31 -1.85 -0.22
C ARG A 334 -20.14 -3.08 -1.11
N VAL A 335 -20.22 -4.28 -0.55
CA VAL A 335 -20.20 -5.55 -1.32
C VAL A 335 -21.40 -5.65 -2.26
N ALA A 336 -22.59 -5.22 -1.83
CA ALA A 336 -23.76 -5.21 -2.71
C ALA A 336 -23.64 -4.20 -3.87
N ALA A 337 -23.06 -3.03 -3.63
CA ALA A 337 -22.95 -1.97 -4.63
C ALA A 337 -21.76 -2.16 -5.60
N LEU A 338 -20.59 -2.52 -5.07
CA LEU A 338 -19.32 -2.58 -5.80
C LEU A 338 -18.49 -3.79 -5.28
N PRO A 339 -18.92 -5.03 -5.58
CA PRO A 339 -18.42 -6.25 -4.95
C PRO A 339 -16.90 -6.45 -5.08
N THR A 340 -16.37 -6.32 -6.29
CA THR A 340 -14.94 -6.55 -6.58
C THR A 340 -14.03 -5.57 -5.84
N ALA A 341 -14.50 -4.35 -5.60
CA ALA A 341 -13.76 -3.35 -4.83
C ALA A 341 -13.80 -3.63 -3.31
N ALA A 342 -14.84 -4.34 -2.83
CA ALA A 342 -15.12 -4.49 -1.41
C ALA A 342 -14.72 -5.86 -0.82
N TYR A 343 -14.52 -6.90 -1.64
CA TYR A 343 -14.30 -8.27 -1.13
C TYR A 343 -13.12 -8.39 -0.17
N ALA A 344 -11.96 -7.82 -0.50
CA ALA A 344 -10.78 -7.89 0.36
C ALA A 344 -11.05 -7.27 1.74
N HIS A 345 -11.52 -6.03 1.79
CA HIS A 345 -11.79 -5.34 3.04
C HIS A 345 -12.93 -5.97 3.85
N ALA A 346 -13.96 -6.48 3.18
CA ALA A 346 -15.01 -7.24 3.86
C ALA A 346 -14.47 -8.57 4.42
N ALA A 347 -13.53 -9.23 3.77
CA ALA A 347 -12.88 -10.42 4.31
C ALA A 347 -11.99 -10.07 5.52
N GLU A 348 -11.21 -8.97 5.46
CA GLU A 348 -10.42 -8.46 6.60
C GLU A 348 -11.31 -8.20 7.83
N HIS A 349 -12.45 -7.53 7.63
CA HIS A 349 -13.46 -7.33 8.66
C HIS A 349 -13.88 -8.65 9.32
N GLU A 350 -14.27 -9.63 8.51
CA GLU A 350 -14.74 -10.92 9.01
C GLU A 350 -13.62 -11.72 9.72
N LEU A 351 -12.36 -11.59 9.30
CA LEU A 351 -11.21 -12.23 10.00
C LEU A 351 -10.90 -11.56 11.34
N ALA A 352 -10.95 -10.23 11.39
CA ALA A 352 -10.54 -9.48 12.57
C ALA A 352 -11.62 -9.50 13.65
N VAL A 353 -12.88 -9.30 13.24
CA VAL A 353 -13.98 -9.04 14.17
C VAL A 353 -15.22 -9.91 13.95
N GLY A 354 -15.36 -10.57 12.80
CA GLY A 354 -16.56 -11.33 12.40
C GLY A 354 -16.37 -12.86 12.36
N ASN A 355 -16.84 -13.48 11.28
CA ASN A 355 -16.88 -14.93 11.08
C ASN A 355 -15.83 -15.39 10.04
N PRO A 356 -14.81 -16.18 10.44
CA PRO A 356 -13.79 -16.70 9.53
C PRO A 356 -14.32 -17.49 8.31
N ALA A 357 -15.46 -18.17 8.43
CA ALA A 357 -16.06 -18.89 7.29
C ALA A 357 -16.61 -17.93 6.22
N ARG A 358 -17.18 -16.78 6.64
CA ARG A 358 -17.60 -15.71 5.72
C ARG A 358 -16.38 -15.03 5.10
N ALA A 359 -15.33 -14.82 5.87
CA ALA A 359 -14.06 -14.32 5.35
C ALA A 359 -13.49 -15.23 4.26
N LEU A 360 -13.53 -16.55 4.46
CA LEU A 360 -13.03 -17.52 3.48
C LEU A 360 -13.79 -17.46 2.16
N ASP A 361 -15.11 -17.32 2.18
CA ASP A 361 -15.91 -17.14 0.96
C ASP A 361 -15.51 -15.86 0.20
N LEU A 362 -15.42 -14.72 0.91
CA LEU A 362 -15.03 -13.44 0.34
C LEU A 362 -13.59 -13.45 -0.21
N ALA A 363 -12.64 -14.00 0.55
CA ALA A 363 -11.23 -14.08 0.15
C ALA A 363 -11.04 -15.01 -1.06
N ARG A 364 -11.83 -16.08 -1.19
CA ARG A 364 -11.82 -16.95 -2.39
C ARG A 364 -12.28 -16.18 -3.63
N LYS A 365 -13.39 -15.43 -3.51
CA LYS A 365 -13.89 -14.59 -4.61
C LYS A 365 -12.86 -13.56 -5.05
N ASP A 366 -12.22 -12.91 -4.09
CA ASP A 366 -11.20 -11.90 -4.37
C ASP A 366 -9.93 -12.49 -5.01
N ALA A 367 -9.39 -13.56 -4.44
CA ALA A 367 -8.22 -14.24 -4.98
C ALA A 367 -8.46 -14.85 -6.37
N ALA A 368 -9.69 -15.24 -6.69
CA ALA A 368 -10.04 -15.71 -8.03
C ALA A 368 -9.99 -14.58 -9.07
N LEU A 369 -10.35 -13.35 -8.68
CA LEU A 369 -10.32 -12.18 -9.56
C LEU A 369 -8.91 -11.60 -9.69
N ARG A 370 -8.14 -11.62 -8.59
CA ARG A 370 -6.84 -10.93 -8.48
C ARG A 370 -5.83 -11.77 -7.69
N PRO A 371 -5.27 -12.83 -8.27
CA PRO A 371 -4.42 -13.80 -7.57
C PRO A 371 -3.00 -13.29 -7.24
N HIS A 372 -2.87 -12.09 -6.70
CA HIS A 372 -1.60 -11.52 -6.23
C HIS A 372 -1.39 -11.72 -4.73
N GLY A 373 -0.22 -11.34 -4.23
CA GLY A 373 0.25 -11.79 -2.93
C GLY A 373 -0.59 -11.34 -1.74
N ALA A 374 -1.15 -10.13 -1.74
CA ALA A 374 -2.03 -9.66 -0.66
C ALA A 374 -3.33 -10.47 -0.58
N THR A 375 -4.01 -10.71 -1.71
CA THR A 375 -5.26 -11.52 -1.72
C THR A 375 -4.99 -12.98 -1.38
N LEU A 376 -3.84 -13.50 -1.80
CA LEU A 376 -3.40 -14.86 -1.45
C LEU A 376 -3.05 -14.97 0.04
N ALA A 377 -2.40 -13.96 0.64
CA ALA A 377 -2.15 -13.91 2.07
C ALA A 377 -3.47 -13.87 2.86
N LEU A 378 -4.44 -13.07 2.41
CA LEU A 378 -5.75 -12.97 3.01
C LEU A 378 -6.53 -14.30 2.92
N LEU A 379 -6.50 -14.96 1.76
CA LEU A 379 -7.08 -16.29 1.56
C LEU A 379 -6.41 -17.34 2.47
N ALA A 380 -5.08 -17.35 2.54
CA ALA A 380 -4.34 -18.26 3.41
C ALA A 380 -4.68 -18.05 4.88
N ARG A 381 -4.82 -16.79 5.31
CA ARG A 381 -5.27 -16.47 6.67
C ARG A 381 -6.67 -17.01 6.95
N ALA A 382 -7.60 -16.83 6.02
CA ALA A 382 -8.95 -17.37 6.17
C ALA A 382 -8.95 -18.90 6.24
N GLN A 383 -8.16 -19.58 5.39
CA GLN A 383 -8.00 -21.02 5.42
C GLN A 383 -7.47 -21.52 6.78
N LEU A 384 -6.43 -20.88 7.34
CA LEU A 384 -5.90 -21.21 8.67
C LEU A 384 -6.95 -21.08 9.76
N LEU A 385 -7.68 -19.95 9.80
CA LEU A 385 -8.71 -19.72 10.82
C LEU A 385 -9.94 -20.63 10.68
N THR A 386 -10.11 -21.28 9.53
CA THR A 386 -11.11 -22.34 9.32
C THR A 386 -10.56 -23.76 9.46
N GLY A 387 -9.30 -23.91 9.88
CA GLY A 387 -8.67 -25.21 10.15
C GLY A 387 -8.03 -25.91 8.95
N ASP A 388 -7.97 -25.29 7.77
CA ASP A 388 -7.36 -25.87 6.58
C ASP A 388 -5.91 -25.40 6.39
N ALA A 389 -5.03 -25.83 7.31
CA ALA A 389 -3.61 -25.48 7.30
C ALA A 389 -2.89 -25.95 6.01
N LYS A 390 -3.33 -27.07 5.43
CA LYS A 390 -2.76 -27.61 4.19
C LYS A 390 -3.04 -26.70 3.00
N ALA A 391 -4.28 -26.26 2.81
CA ALA A 391 -4.61 -25.33 1.74
C ALA A 391 -4.00 -23.94 1.96
N ALA A 392 -3.90 -23.50 3.22
CA ALA A 392 -3.20 -22.26 3.57
C ALA A 392 -1.74 -22.29 3.13
N LEU A 393 -1.00 -23.35 3.49
CA LEU A 393 0.40 -23.49 3.09
C LEU A 393 0.57 -23.48 1.57
N ALA A 394 -0.26 -24.23 0.83
CA ALA A 394 -0.23 -24.25 -0.63
C ALA A 394 -0.51 -22.86 -1.25
N THR A 395 -1.43 -22.10 -0.65
CA THR A 395 -1.76 -20.73 -1.09
C THR A 395 -0.60 -19.78 -0.84
N ILE A 396 0.08 -19.90 0.31
CA ILE A 396 1.27 -19.11 0.65
C ILE A 396 2.41 -19.42 -0.31
N GLU A 397 2.69 -20.70 -0.57
CA GLU A 397 3.73 -21.13 -1.51
C GLU A 397 3.45 -20.62 -2.92
N ARG A 398 2.17 -20.53 -3.34
CA ARG A 398 1.79 -19.90 -4.60
C ARG A 398 2.14 -18.42 -4.64
N ALA A 399 1.87 -17.67 -3.56
CA ALA A 399 2.25 -16.26 -3.46
C ALA A 399 3.77 -16.08 -3.50
N GLU A 400 4.51 -16.92 -2.77
CA GLU A 400 5.97 -16.90 -2.75
C GLU A 400 6.57 -17.25 -4.12
N LYS A 401 6.02 -18.25 -4.81
CA LYS A 401 6.45 -18.63 -6.16
C LYS A 401 6.23 -17.50 -7.17
N GLY A 402 5.15 -16.74 -7.03
CA GLY A 402 4.92 -15.53 -7.82
C GLY A 402 5.94 -14.43 -7.57
N GLY A 403 6.68 -14.48 -6.45
CA GLY A 403 7.70 -13.51 -6.07
C GLY A 403 7.30 -12.58 -4.94
N TRP A 404 6.14 -12.80 -4.29
CA TRP A 404 5.72 -11.99 -3.15
C TRP A 404 6.57 -12.29 -1.92
N ARG A 405 6.96 -11.24 -1.20
CA ARG A 405 7.78 -11.34 0.02
C ARG A 405 7.26 -10.33 1.04
N SER A 406 6.80 -10.82 2.19
CA SER A 406 6.42 -9.99 3.33
C SER A 406 6.60 -10.77 4.63
N ALA A 407 6.86 -10.05 5.73
CA ALA A 407 6.96 -10.68 7.04
C ALA A 407 5.65 -11.36 7.47
N LEU A 408 4.50 -10.72 7.19
CA LEU A 408 3.18 -11.27 7.52
C LEU A 408 2.90 -12.61 6.83
N LEU A 409 3.19 -12.71 5.52
CA LEU A 409 3.01 -13.97 4.79
C LEU A 409 3.89 -15.09 5.37
N LEU A 410 5.13 -14.76 5.76
CA LEU A 410 6.06 -15.73 6.36
C LEU A 410 5.64 -16.14 7.78
N MET A 411 5.05 -15.23 8.57
CA MET A 411 4.46 -15.57 9.87
C MET A 411 3.25 -16.50 9.70
N GLN A 412 2.38 -16.24 8.72
CA GLN A 412 1.27 -17.15 8.38
C GLN A 412 1.78 -18.51 7.90
N LYS A 413 2.91 -18.54 7.17
CA LYS A 413 3.57 -19.78 6.75
C LYS A 413 4.00 -20.61 7.95
N ALA A 414 4.64 -19.96 8.93
CA ALA A 414 5.04 -20.62 10.16
C ALA A 414 3.83 -21.20 10.91
N GLU A 415 2.75 -20.45 11.04
CA GLU A 415 1.51 -20.93 11.67
C GLU A 415 0.93 -22.15 10.93
N ALA A 416 0.93 -22.13 9.59
CA ALA A 416 0.47 -23.27 8.78
C ALA A 416 1.35 -24.51 8.97
N LEU A 417 2.66 -24.33 9.04
CA LEU A 417 3.63 -25.41 9.22
C LEU A 417 3.55 -26.02 10.63
N ASP A 418 3.41 -25.19 11.67
CA ASP A 418 3.20 -25.65 13.05
C ASP A 418 1.92 -26.49 13.15
N ALA A 419 0.82 -26.03 12.55
CA ALA A 419 -0.45 -26.78 12.52
C ALA A 419 -0.35 -28.13 11.78
N LEU A 420 0.68 -28.32 10.96
CA LEU A 420 0.98 -29.56 10.24
C LEU A 420 2.09 -30.40 10.91
N GLY A 421 2.62 -29.97 12.07
CA GLY A 421 3.71 -30.65 12.77
C GLY A 421 5.08 -30.56 12.07
N ARG A 422 5.31 -29.49 11.28
CA ARG A 422 6.55 -29.25 10.52
C ARG A 422 7.44 -28.19 11.19
N ASP A 423 7.72 -28.39 12.47
CA ASP A 423 8.30 -27.38 13.38
C ASP A 423 9.62 -26.76 12.88
N GLY A 424 10.51 -27.56 12.29
CA GLY A 424 11.80 -27.07 11.77
C GLY A 424 11.62 -26.08 10.62
N GLU A 425 10.65 -26.33 9.74
CA GLU A 425 10.31 -25.43 8.63
C GLU A 425 9.55 -24.20 9.12
N ALA A 426 8.70 -24.37 10.13
CA ALA A 426 7.99 -23.26 10.77
C ALA A 426 8.99 -22.28 11.40
N GLN A 427 9.99 -22.77 12.14
CA GLN A 427 11.03 -21.93 12.72
C GLN A 427 11.85 -21.20 11.64
N ALA A 428 12.17 -21.87 10.52
CA ALA A 428 12.82 -21.22 9.39
C ALA A 428 11.99 -20.08 8.80
N ALA A 429 10.67 -20.28 8.65
CA ALA A 429 9.74 -19.25 8.20
C ALA A 429 9.66 -18.07 9.18
N ARG A 430 9.62 -18.31 10.49
CA ARG A 430 9.66 -17.25 11.53
C ARG A 430 10.95 -16.44 11.44
N ASN A 431 12.09 -17.11 11.32
CA ASN A 431 13.39 -16.45 11.19
C ASN A 431 13.44 -15.58 9.93
N ALA A 432 12.89 -16.06 8.82
CA ALA A 432 12.79 -15.28 7.58
C ALA A 432 11.85 -14.07 7.74
N ALA A 433 10.73 -14.20 8.46
CA ALA A 433 9.86 -13.08 8.76
C ALA A 433 10.57 -12.00 9.59
N LEU A 434 11.29 -12.42 10.64
CA LEU A 434 12.05 -11.53 11.52
C LEU A 434 13.21 -10.82 10.81
N ALA A 435 13.78 -11.44 9.78
CA ALA A 435 14.79 -10.81 8.93
C ALA A 435 14.22 -9.66 8.08
N ILE A 436 12.93 -9.72 7.70
CA ILE A 436 12.24 -8.63 6.99
C ILE A 436 11.79 -7.56 7.99
N ASN A 437 11.21 -8.00 9.11
CA ASN A 437 10.67 -7.13 10.15
C ASN A 437 11.01 -7.70 11.53
N PRO A 438 11.94 -7.10 12.29
CA PRO A 438 12.33 -7.61 13.60
C PRO A 438 11.21 -7.60 14.64
N HIS A 439 10.13 -6.84 14.38
CA HIS A 439 8.93 -6.80 15.21
C HIS A 439 7.80 -7.68 14.67
N ALA A 440 8.04 -8.57 13.69
CA ALA A 440 6.98 -9.41 13.12
C ALA A 440 6.26 -10.31 14.15
N ALA A 441 6.95 -10.69 15.23
CA ALA A 441 6.40 -11.48 16.33
C ALA A 441 6.04 -10.64 17.57
N ASP A 442 6.27 -9.33 17.52
CA ASP A 442 5.96 -8.41 18.62
C ASP A 442 4.43 -8.31 18.78
N PRO A 443 3.87 -8.43 20.01
CA PRO A 443 2.44 -8.24 20.23
C PRO A 443 1.90 -6.91 19.69
N ALA A 444 2.72 -5.84 19.69
CA ALA A 444 2.33 -4.54 19.16
C ALA A 444 2.17 -4.52 17.64
N ALA A 445 2.73 -5.50 16.91
CA ALA A 445 2.52 -5.63 15.47
C ALA A 445 1.04 -5.86 15.12
N ARG A 446 0.25 -6.41 16.05
CA ARG A 446 -1.20 -6.60 15.90
C ARG A 446 -1.98 -5.28 15.87
N TYR A 447 -1.37 -4.17 16.27
CA TYR A 447 -1.96 -2.84 16.16
C TYR A 447 -1.74 -2.19 14.79
N VAL A 448 -0.88 -2.76 13.95
CA VAL A 448 -0.66 -2.29 12.58
C VAL A 448 -1.81 -2.79 11.70
N TRP A 449 -2.77 -1.91 11.42
CA TRP A 449 -3.96 -2.15 10.61
C TRP A 449 -3.88 -1.49 9.23
N PHE A 450 -3.32 -0.28 9.14
CA PHE A 450 -3.13 0.45 7.90
C PHE A 450 -1.71 0.22 7.38
N GLY A 451 -1.61 -0.05 6.07
CA GLY A 451 -0.33 -0.25 5.39
C GLY A 451 0.31 -1.62 5.57
N HIS A 452 -0.43 -2.64 6.04
CA HIS A 452 0.11 -3.99 6.16
C HIS A 452 0.18 -4.76 4.82
N ASP A 453 -0.57 -4.33 3.78
CA ASP A 453 -0.79 -5.09 2.52
C ASP A 453 0.09 -4.78 1.33
#